data_AF-A0A349Y2S8-F1
#
_entry.id   AF-A0A349Y2S8-F1
#
_cell.length_a   1.000
_cell.length_b   1.000
_cell.length_c   1.000
_cell.angle_alpha   90.00
_cell.angle_beta   90.00
_cell.angle_gamma   90.00
#
_symmetry.space_group_name_H-M   'P 1'
#
loop_
_entity.id
_entity.type
_entity.pdbx_description
1 polymer ?
#
loop_
_entity_poly.entity_id
_entity_poly.type
_entity_poly.pdbx_seq_one_letter_code
_entity_poly.pdbx_strand_id
1 'polypeptide(L)' 'NAVLGQAGGHWHDYGKQARDGRKVGHATLRDDDAAALAGALESVGAQLDRGEQVAPVIEILRG' A
#
# COMPACT_ATOMS: atom_id res chain seq x y z
N ASN A 1 5.58 -8.53 -7.29
CA ASN A 1 4.27 -7.98 -6.86
C ASN A 1 4.54 -7.24 -5.57
N ALA A 2 4.56 -5.90 -5.59
CA ALA A 2 5.06 -5.07 -4.48
C ALA A 2 4.36 -5.34 -3.15
N VAL A 3 3.02 -5.51 -3.18
CA VAL A 3 2.22 -5.79 -1.97
C VAL A 3 2.52 -7.19 -1.43
N LEU A 4 2.52 -8.21 -2.29
CA LEU A 4 2.81 -9.59 -1.88
C LEU A 4 4.27 -9.82 -1.44
N GLY A 5 5.16 -8.86 -1.72
CA GLY A 5 6.54 -8.87 -1.25
C GLY A 5 6.71 -8.33 0.18
N GLN A 6 5.68 -7.71 0.77
CA GLN A 6 5.72 -7.23 2.15
C GLN A 6 5.10 -8.24 3.10
N ALA A 7 5.77 -8.51 4.22
CA ALA A 7 5.31 -9.51 5.20
C ALA A 7 3.90 -9.20 5.75
N GLY A 8 3.57 -7.92 5.97
CA GLY A 8 2.24 -7.46 6.38
C GLY A 8 1.33 -6.99 5.23
N GLY A 9 1.68 -7.34 3.99
CA GLY A 9 0.95 -6.91 2.79
C GLY A 9 -0.15 -7.90 2.39
N HIS A 10 -1.39 -7.44 2.36
CA HIS A 10 -2.56 -8.22 1.95
C HIS A 10 -3.14 -7.64 0.67
N TRP A 11 -3.02 -8.37 -0.44
CA TRP A 11 -3.63 -7.98 -1.73
C TRP A 11 -4.98 -8.66 -1.93
N HIS A 12 -6.02 -7.87 -2.13
CA HIS A 12 -7.38 -8.34 -2.40
C HIS A 12 -7.75 -8.01 -3.85
N ASP A 13 -7.59 -8.99 -4.74
CA ASP A 13 -8.05 -8.91 -6.13
C ASP A 13 -9.56 -9.13 -6.21
N TYR A 14 -10.28 -8.29 -6.96
CA TYR A 14 -11.72 -8.45 -7.18
C TYR A 14 -12.06 -9.35 -8.37
N GLY A 15 -11.08 -9.81 -9.16
CA GLY A 15 -11.30 -10.59 -10.38
C GLY A 15 -12.01 -9.79 -11.48
N LYS A 16 -11.93 -8.46 -11.43
CA LYS A 16 -12.60 -7.55 -12.37
C LYS A 16 -11.64 -7.16 -13.49
N GLN A 17 -12.11 -7.24 -14.73
CA GLN A 17 -11.39 -6.67 -15.88
C GLN A 17 -11.17 -5.16 -15.68
N ALA A 18 -9.93 -4.73 -15.94
CA ALA A 18 -9.50 -3.35 -15.78
C ALA A 18 -10.12 -2.44 -16.85
N ARG A 19 -10.48 -1.23 -16.43
CA ARG A 19 -10.91 -0.11 -17.28
C ARG A 19 -10.73 1.18 -16.49
N ASP A 20 -10.66 2.30 -17.18
CA ASP A 20 -10.43 3.61 -16.56
C ASP A 20 -11.45 3.89 -15.45
N GLY A 21 -10.91 4.33 -14.31
CA GLY A 21 -11.66 4.62 -13.08
C GLY A 21 -12.24 3.40 -12.33
N ARG A 22 -12.15 2.17 -12.86
CA ARG A 22 -12.69 1.00 -12.17
C ARG A 22 -11.71 0.47 -11.12
N LYS A 23 -12.18 0.40 -9.87
CA LYS A 23 -11.47 -0.31 -8.79
C LYS A 23 -11.48 -1.82 -9.08
N VAL A 24 -10.28 -2.39 -9.25
CA VAL A 24 -10.06 -3.83 -9.51
C VAL A 24 -9.55 -4.60 -8.30
N GLY A 25 -9.18 -3.90 -7.22
CA GLY A 25 -8.76 -4.52 -5.97
C GLY A 25 -8.45 -3.47 -4.91
N HIS A 26 -7.86 -3.91 -3.80
CA HIS A 26 -7.21 -3.04 -2.82
C HIS A 26 -6.08 -3.79 -2.13
N ALA A 27 -5.19 -3.03 -1.51
CA ALA A 27 -4.16 -3.55 -0.62
C ALA A 27 -4.40 -3.04 0.80
N THR A 28 -4.18 -3.89 1.78
CA THR A 28 -4.06 -3.52 3.20
C THR A 28 -2.64 -3.84 3.64
N LEU A 29 -1.99 -2.87 4.29
CA LEU A 29 -0.72 -3.09 4.98
C LEU A 29 -0.97 -2.97 6.47
N ARG A 30 -0.42 -3.89 7.25
CA ARG A 30 -0.61 -3.94 8.70
C ARG A 30 0.71 -4.31 9.37
N ASP A 31 1.06 -3.53 10.37
CA ASP A 31 2.13 -3.82 11.32
C ASP A 31 1.69 -3.36 12.70
N ASP A 32 2.23 -3.98 13.75
CA ASP A 32 1.97 -3.57 15.13
C ASP A 32 2.85 -2.37 15.53
N ASP A 33 3.94 -2.10 14.79
CA ASP A 33 4.81 -0.94 14.95
C ASP A 33 4.53 0.14 13.89
N ALA A 34 4.32 1.39 14.35
CA ALA A 34 3.96 2.50 13.47
C ALA A 34 5.08 2.88 12.48
N ALA A 35 6.35 2.81 12.90
CA ALA A 35 7.48 3.11 12.04
C ALA A 35 7.69 2.01 10.98
N ALA A 36 7.48 0.74 11.36
CA ALA A 36 7.48 -0.39 10.43
C ALA A 36 6.35 -0.25 9.39
N LEU A 37 5.14 0.11 9.82
CA LEU A 37 4.02 0.37 8.91
C LEU A 37 4.35 1.53 7.94
N ALA A 38 4.94 2.62 8.43
CA ALA A 38 5.35 3.74 7.60
C ALA A 38 6.39 3.33 6.54
N GLY A 39 7.39 2.54 6.92
CA GLY A 39 8.40 2.02 6.00
C GLY A 39 7.81 1.09 4.94
N ALA A 40 6.85 0.23 5.32
CA ALA A 40 6.16 -0.64 4.38
C ALA A 40 5.32 0.16 3.36
N LEU A 41 4.59 1.19 3.83
CA LEU A 41 3.83 2.11 2.98
C LEU A 41 4.72 2.88 2.01
N GLU A 42 5.87 3.39 2.47
CA GLU A 42 6.85 4.10 1.64
C GLU A 42 7.40 3.18 0.54
N SER A 43 7.83 1.97 0.91
CA SER A 43 8.37 0.98 -0.03
C SER A 43 7.34 0.54 -1.09
N VAL A 44 6.11 0.23 -0.68
CA VAL A 44 5.04 -0.18 -1.61
C VAL A 44 4.59 1.00 -2.47
N GLY A 45 4.44 2.18 -1.88
CA GLY A 45 4.10 3.40 -2.60
C GLY A 45 5.11 3.73 -3.70
N ALA A 46 6.40 3.62 -3.42
CA ALA A 46 7.46 3.84 -4.41
C ALA A 46 7.41 2.80 -5.55
N GLN A 47 7.28 1.51 -5.23
CA GLN A 47 7.25 0.44 -6.24
C GLN A 47 6.00 0.48 -7.13
N LEU A 48 4.89 1.06 -6.66
CA LEU A 48 3.64 1.19 -7.41
C LEU A 48 3.46 2.55 -8.08
N ASP A 49 4.42 3.47 -7.93
CA ASP A 49 4.30 4.86 -8.38
C ASP A 49 3.04 5.55 -7.79
N ARG A 50 2.91 5.43 -6.46
CA ARG A 50 1.80 5.94 -5.64
C ARG A 50 2.30 6.66 -4.38
N GLY A 51 3.52 7.20 -4.41
CA GLY A 51 4.12 7.92 -3.27
C GLY A 51 3.22 9.03 -2.73
N GLU A 52 2.65 9.86 -3.61
CA GLU A 52 1.75 10.95 -3.22
C GLU A 52 0.50 10.46 -2.46
N GLN A 53 0.00 9.26 -2.78
CA GLN A 53 -1.19 8.71 -2.14
C GLN A 53 -0.92 8.28 -0.68
N VAL A 54 0.30 7.85 -0.37
CA VAL A 54 0.66 7.34 0.96
C VAL A 54 1.37 8.38 1.84
N ALA A 55 1.94 9.44 1.24
CA ALA A 55 2.73 10.44 1.94
C ALA A 55 2.03 11.05 3.18
N PRO A 56 0.75 11.49 3.12
CA PRO A 56 0.10 12.08 4.29
C PRO A 56 -0.03 11.12 5.49
N VAL A 57 -0.18 9.82 5.22
CA VAL A 57 -0.29 8.81 6.28
C VAL A 57 1.09 8.48 6.86
N ILE A 58 2.12 8.46 6.02
CA ILE A 58 3.51 8.25 6.44
C ILE A 58 3.97 9.37 7.38
N GLU A 59 3.64 10.63 7.06
CA GLU A 59 3.93 11.79 7.91
C GLU A 59 3.32 11.60 9.30
N ILE A 60 2.03 11.27 9.38
CA ILE A 60 1.32 11.04 10.66
C ILE A 60 1.95 9.87 11.45
N LEU A 61 2.34 8.78 10.79
CA LEU A 61 2.92 7.61 11.45
C LEU A 61 4.34 7.85 11.98
N ARG A 62 5.08 8.81 11.39
CA ARG A 62 6.45 9.14 11.80
C ARG A 62 6.50 10.20 12.91
N GLY A 63 5.41 10.94 13.13
CA GLY A 63 5.33 12.02 14.13
C GLY A 63 5.65 13.37 13.53
#